data_AF-A0A915CXC3-F1
#
_entry.id   AF-A0A915CXC3-F1
#
_cell.length_a   1.000
_cell.length_b   1.000
_cell.length_c   1.000
_cell.angle_alpha   90.00
_cell.angle_beta   90.00
_cell.angle_gamma   90.00
#
_symmetry.space_group_name_H-M   'P 1'
#
loop_
_entity.id
_entity.type
_entity.pdbx_description
1 polymer ?
#
loop_
_entity_poly.entity_id
_entity_poly.type
_entity_poly.pdbx_seq_one_letter_code
_entity_poly.pdbx_strand_id
1 'polypeptide(L)'
;MESSPRKVTLAASLTTYFQSFIEDTQNEISLGVTVASLVSVIISLIEIFILALVTHVNEKKYNSRIFMQSSNSLSEAYQLSENIRTGKQLAPTFFFHFFNTVSLALGVTLGYCKVTLSPSLGELYTYIYYLTLAFSNLCIQITVIRYHPILNKRAALLFKSLKCHYCKRLRSNSQISILQKETRTHSAITTTVTGNKIMHEVTAEEHLQIMKKTWDRYEEIKGIKI
;
A
#
# COMPACT_ATOMS: atom_id res chain seq x y z
N MET A 1 44.45 -44.10 -29.50
CA MET A 1 44.69 -43.06 -28.48
C MET A 1 44.02 -43.51 -27.20
N GLU A 2 44.71 -44.28 -26.36
CA GLU A 2 44.22 -44.63 -25.03
C GLU A 2 44.43 -43.44 -24.09
N SER A 3 43.34 -42.85 -23.59
CA SER A 3 43.43 -41.85 -22.54
C SER A 3 43.96 -42.54 -21.27
N SER A 4 45.08 -42.06 -20.75
CA SER A 4 45.72 -42.64 -19.57
C SER A 4 44.75 -42.63 -18.37
N PRO A 5 44.49 -43.78 -17.72
CA PRO A 5 43.53 -43.89 -16.61
C PRO A 5 43.80 -42.91 -15.46
N ARG A 6 45.07 -42.48 -15.30
CA ARG A 6 45.44 -41.44 -14.32
C ARG A 6 44.77 -40.08 -14.56
N LYS A 7 44.53 -39.69 -15.83
CA LYS A 7 43.85 -38.42 -16.15
C LYS A 7 42.38 -38.47 -15.75
N VAL A 8 41.75 -39.64 -15.90
CA VAL A 8 40.33 -39.84 -15.53
C VAL A 8 40.17 -39.80 -14.02
N THR A 9 41.06 -40.43 -13.25
CA THR A 9 41.02 -40.38 -11.78
C THR A 9 41.24 -38.96 -11.24
N LEU A 10 42.18 -38.21 -11.80
CA LEU A 10 42.46 -36.84 -11.36
C LEU A 10 41.28 -35.90 -11.64
N ALA A 11 40.63 -36.03 -12.79
CA ALA A 11 39.43 -35.26 -13.13
C ALA A 11 38.25 -35.59 -12.21
N ALA A 12 38.06 -36.86 -11.84
CA ALA A 12 37.02 -37.27 -10.90
C ALA A 12 37.26 -36.69 -9.50
N SER A 13 38.47 -36.83 -8.96
CA SER A 13 38.83 -36.27 -7.64
C SER A 13 38.67 -34.75 -7.58
N LEU A 14 39.05 -34.05 -8.65
CA LEU A 14 38.89 -32.60 -8.76
C LEU A 14 37.40 -32.21 -8.76
N THR A 15 36.57 -32.92 -9.51
CA THR A 15 35.11 -32.68 -9.56
C THR A 15 34.48 -32.88 -8.17
N THR A 16 34.82 -33.96 -7.48
CA THR A 16 34.32 -34.22 -6.12
C THR A 16 34.76 -33.16 -5.12
N TYR A 17 36.01 -32.71 -5.18
CA TYR A 17 36.51 -31.62 -4.34
C TYR A 17 35.73 -30.32 -4.57
N PHE A 18 35.53 -29.93 -5.83
CA PHE A 18 34.76 -28.73 -6.16
C PHE A 18 33.30 -28.82 -5.72
N GLN A 19 32.65 -29.99 -5.87
CA GLN A 19 31.29 -30.20 -5.40
C GLN A 19 31.19 -30.04 -3.88
N SER A 20 32.10 -30.64 -3.11
CA SER A 20 32.16 -30.48 -1.65
C SER A 20 32.36 -29.02 -1.25
N PHE A 21 33.30 -28.32 -1.89
CA PHE A 21 33.56 -26.91 -1.61
C PHE A 21 32.34 -26.00 -1.89
N ILE A 22 31.62 -26.27 -2.99
CA ILE A 22 30.38 -25.55 -3.33
C ILE A 22 29.31 -25.82 -2.28
N GLU A 23 29.14 -27.08 -1.86
CA GLU A 23 28.15 -27.43 -0.85
C GLU A 23 28.44 -26.77 0.51
N ASP A 24 29.69 -26.78 0.96
CA ASP A 24 30.10 -26.12 2.21
C ASP A 24 29.87 -24.60 2.15
N THR A 25 30.29 -23.95 1.05
CA THR A 25 30.06 -22.51 0.83
C THR A 25 28.57 -22.18 0.81
N GLN A 26 27.75 -23.01 0.16
CA GLN A 26 26.31 -22.82 0.08
C GLN A 26 25.63 -22.98 1.44
N ASN A 27 26.09 -23.93 2.26
CA ASN A 27 25.59 -24.13 3.62
C ASN A 27 25.91 -22.93 4.52
N GLU A 28 27.13 -22.37 4.46
CA GLU A 28 27.51 -21.18 5.22
C GLU A 28 26.68 -19.94 4.83
N ILE A 29 26.53 -19.70 3.53
CA ILE A 29 25.69 -18.60 3.02
C ILE A 29 24.24 -18.80 3.49
N SER A 30 23.70 -20.02 3.38
CA SER A 30 22.34 -20.33 3.79
C SER A 30 22.10 -20.13 5.29
N LEU A 31 23.07 -20.50 6.14
CA LEU A 31 23.02 -20.21 7.58
C LEU A 31 22.98 -18.70 7.84
N GLY A 32 23.88 -17.93 7.20
CA GLY A 32 23.93 -16.48 7.37
C GLY A 32 22.61 -15.79 6.99
N VAL A 33 22.02 -16.17 5.86
CA VAL A 33 20.71 -15.64 5.41
C VAL A 33 19.59 -16.05 6.37
N THR A 34 19.64 -17.27 6.90
CA THR A 34 18.65 -17.76 7.89
C THR A 34 18.70 -16.92 9.16
N VAL A 35 19.88 -16.72 9.74
CA VAL A 35 20.06 -15.89 10.93
C VAL A 35 19.60 -14.45 10.67
N ALA A 36 19.99 -13.85 9.54
CA ALA A 36 19.57 -12.49 9.17
C ALA A 36 18.04 -12.38 9.05
N SER A 37 17.38 -13.38 8.46
CA SER A 37 15.91 -13.39 8.33
C SER A 37 15.21 -13.50 9.69
N LEU A 38 15.73 -14.30 10.62
CA LEU A 38 15.20 -14.41 11.99
C LEU A 38 15.37 -13.11 12.77
N VAL A 39 16.54 -12.48 12.67
CA VAL A 39 16.78 -11.15 13.25
C VAL A 39 15.81 -10.12 12.67
N SER A 40 15.54 -10.17 11.36
CA SER A 40 14.58 -9.27 10.71
C SER A 40 13.16 -9.45 11.26
N VAL A 41 12.73 -10.69 11.53
CA VAL A 41 11.42 -10.95 12.18
C VAL A 41 11.35 -10.31 13.57
N ILE A 42 12.42 -10.42 14.37
CA ILE A 42 12.48 -9.82 15.71
C ILE A 42 12.39 -8.29 15.61
N ILE A 43 13.12 -7.67 14.68
CA ILE A 43 13.06 -6.23 14.45
C ILE A 43 11.64 -5.81 14.05
N SER A 44 11.00 -6.51 13.10
CA SER A 44 9.62 -6.19 12.70
C SER A 44 8.60 -6.35 13.85
N LEU A 45 8.80 -7.29 14.77
CA LEU A 45 7.96 -7.41 15.98
C LEU A 45 8.14 -6.19 16.90
N ILE A 46 9.39 -5.77 17.12
CA ILE A 46 9.72 -4.58 17.91
C ILE A 46 9.07 -3.33 17.31
N GLU A 47 9.13 -3.18 15.98
CA GLU A 47 8.49 -2.06 15.28
C GLU A 47 6.97 -2.00 15.50
N ILE A 48 6.27 -3.13 15.36
CA ILE A 48 4.83 -3.21 15.63
C ILE A 48 4.55 -2.86 17.09
N PHE A 49 5.34 -3.37 18.03
CA PHE A 49 5.17 -3.09 19.45
C PHE A 49 5.36 -1.60 19.76
N ILE A 50 6.42 -0.97 19.24
CA ILE A 50 6.68 0.46 19.40
C ILE A 50 5.52 1.27 18.82
N LEU A 51 5.04 0.95 17.61
CA LEU A 51 3.91 1.63 17.00
C LEU A 51 2.64 1.50 17.84
N ALA A 52 2.35 0.30 18.34
CA ALA A 52 1.20 0.04 19.20
C ALA A 52 1.28 0.85 20.51
N LEU A 53 2.46 0.89 21.14
CA LEU A 53 2.71 1.65 22.36
C LEU A 53 2.55 3.16 22.12
N VAL A 54 3.15 3.70 21.08
CA VAL A 54 3.03 5.12 20.72
C VAL A 54 1.57 5.49 20.45
N THR A 55 0.86 4.66 19.68
CA THR A 55 -0.56 4.88 19.37
C THR A 55 -1.41 4.85 20.64
N HIS A 56 -1.19 3.87 21.51
CA HIS A 56 -1.92 3.73 22.77
C HIS A 56 -1.65 4.89 23.74
N VAL A 57 -0.40 5.31 23.89
CA VAL A 57 -0.01 6.46 24.73
C VAL A 57 -0.65 7.74 24.19
N ASN A 58 -0.64 7.95 22.88
CA ASN A 58 -1.26 9.12 22.26
C ASN A 58 -2.78 9.13 22.46
N GLU A 59 -3.45 8.00 22.26
CA GLU A 59 -4.90 7.87 22.51
C GLU A 59 -5.25 8.10 23.98
N LYS A 60 -4.47 7.55 24.92
CA LYS A 60 -4.66 7.78 26.35
C LYS A 60 -4.52 9.25 26.71
N LYS A 61 -3.44 9.91 26.22
CA LYS A 61 -3.19 11.34 26.43
C LYS A 61 -4.30 12.21 25.82
N TYR A 62 -4.86 11.79 24.68
CA TYR A 62 -5.94 12.50 24.00
C TYR A 62 -7.23 12.42 24.81
N ASN A 63 -7.61 11.22 25.24
CA ASN A 63 -8.82 10.99 26.03
C ASN A 63 -8.76 11.69 27.38
N SER A 64 -7.61 11.65 28.08
CA SER A 64 -7.46 12.35 29.36
C SER A 64 -7.60 13.87 29.22
N ARG A 65 -7.18 14.44 28.09
CA ARG A 65 -7.17 15.88 27.86
C ARG A 65 -8.48 16.43 27.30
N ILE A 66 -9.24 15.65 26.56
CA ILE A 66 -10.62 16.02 26.19
C ILE A 66 -11.49 16.13 27.44
N PHE A 67 -11.30 15.22 28.39
CA PHE A 67 -12.09 15.18 29.62
C PHE A 67 -11.72 16.31 30.59
N MET A 68 -10.44 16.73 30.60
CA MET A 68 -9.98 17.89 31.33
C MET A 68 -10.12 19.16 30.47
N GLN A 69 -11.30 19.76 30.48
CA GLN A 69 -11.72 21.03 29.82
C GLN A 69 -10.83 22.27 30.11
N SER A 70 -9.66 22.13 30.72
CA SER A 70 -8.79 23.25 31.11
C SER A 70 -7.85 23.67 29.98
N SER A 71 -8.08 24.87 29.42
CA SER A 71 -7.12 25.79 28.76
C SER A 71 -5.99 25.24 27.88
N ASN A 72 -6.11 24.03 27.34
CA ASN A 72 -5.08 23.45 26.50
C ASN A 72 -5.06 24.17 25.15
N SER A 73 -3.86 24.46 24.64
CA SER A 73 -3.74 25.09 23.32
C SER A 73 -4.38 24.18 22.27
N LEU A 74 -5.28 24.75 21.46
CA LEU A 74 -5.91 24.08 20.31
C LEU A 74 -4.87 23.38 19.41
N SER A 75 -3.66 23.93 19.36
CA SER A 75 -2.53 23.36 18.63
C SER A 75 -2.11 21.98 19.15
N GLU A 76 -2.02 21.76 20.46
CA GLU A 76 -1.57 20.47 21.01
C GLU A 76 -2.63 19.38 20.81
N ALA A 77 -3.92 19.70 20.96
CA ALA A 77 -5.01 18.77 20.69
C ALA A 77 -5.02 18.34 19.21
N TYR A 78 -4.78 19.29 18.30
CA TYR A 78 -4.67 19.03 16.87
C TYR A 78 -3.47 18.12 16.56
N GLN A 79 -2.28 18.40 17.09
CA GLN A 79 -1.09 17.57 16.89
C GLN A 79 -1.31 16.13 17.38
N LEU A 80 -1.97 15.97 18.54
CA LEU A 80 -2.22 14.65 19.10
C LEU A 80 -3.24 13.86 18.27
N SER A 81 -4.32 14.51 17.82
CA SER A 81 -5.28 13.92 16.88
C SER A 81 -4.59 13.51 15.57
N GLU A 82 -3.69 14.34 15.05
CA GLU A 82 -2.93 14.06 13.84
C GLU A 82 -1.99 12.86 14.02
N ASN A 83 -1.31 12.76 15.16
CA ASN A 83 -0.44 11.62 15.48
C ASN A 83 -1.22 10.30 15.61
N ILE A 84 -2.38 10.32 16.28
CA ILE A 84 -3.27 9.15 16.37
C ILE A 84 -3.72 8.74 14.98
N ARG A 85 -4.11 9.71 14.15
CA ARG A 85 -4.49 9.46 12.77
C ARG A 85 -3.35 8.78 12.04
N THR A 86 -2.16 9.39 12.00
CA THR A 86 -0.97 8.85 11.33
C THR A 86 -0.61 7.45 11.82
N GLY A 87 -0.67 7.18 13.12
CA GLY A 87 -0.47 5.84 13.68
C GLY A 87 -1.44 4.80 13.09
N LYS A 88 -2.73 5.15 12.99
CA LYS A 88 -3.75 4.30 12.33
C LYS A 88 -3.51 4.13 10.83
N GLN A 89 -2.92 5.13 10.16
CA GLN A 89 -2.58 5.01 8.73
C GLN A 89 -1.37 4.08 8.51
N LEU A 90 -0.39 4.11 9.42
CA LEU A 90 0.83 3.30 9.33
C LEU A 90 0.63 1.85 9.77
N ALA A 91 -0.31 1.58 10.69
CA ALA A 91 -0.52 0.24 11.24
C ALA A 91 -0.72 -0.86 10.18
N PRO A 92 -1.53 -0.68 9.11
CA PRO A 92 -1.63 -1.69 8.04
C PRO A 92 -0.30 -1.92 7.34
N THR A 93 0.51 -0.88 7.13
CA THR A 93 1.81 -0.99 6.47
C THR A 93 2.79 -1.84 7.28
N PHE A 94 2.90 -1.58 8.58
CA PHE A 94 3.74 -2.39 9.47
C PHE A 94 3.25 -3.84 9.56
N PHE A 95 1.92 -4.05 9.58
CA PHE A 95 1.36 -5.38 9.59
C PHE A 95 1.69 -6.19 8.32
N PHE A 96 1.52 -5.60 7.13
CA PHE A 96 1.89 -6.25 5.87
C PHE A 96 3.39 -6.47 5.74
N HIS A 97 4.20 -5.51 6.20
CA HIS A 97 5.65 -5.66 6.23
C HIS A 97 6.06 -6.85 7.09
N PHE A 98 5.54 -6.95 8.32
CA PHE A 98 5.80 -8.08 9.21
C PHE A 98 5.39 -9.43 8.59
N PHE A 99 4.21 -9.50 7.98
CA PHE A 99 3.76 -10.73 7.31
C PHE A 99 4.72 -11.16 6.18
N ASN A 100 5.21 -10.22 5.38
CA ASN A 100 6.19 -10.49 4.34
C ASN A 100 7.52 -10.98 4.93
N THR A 101 8.00 -10.35 6.01
CA THR A 101 9.24 -10.74 6.71
C THR A 101 9.13 -12.15 7.30
N VAL A 102 8.01 -12.49 7.93
CA VAL A 102 7.75 -13.84 8.47
C VAL A 102 7.69 -14.87 7.35
N SER A 103 7.00 -14.55 6.24
CA SER A 103 6.93 -15.45 5.09
C SER A 103 8.33 -15.75 4.53
N LEU A 104 9.16 -14.72 4.35
CA LEU A 104 10.54 -14.88 3.90
C LEU A 104 11.38 -15.73 4.87
N ALA A 105 11.31 -15.43 6.17
CA ALA A 105 12.06 -16.17 7.19
C ALA A 105 11.66 -17.64 7.23
N LEU A 106 10.37 -17.94 7.07
CA LEU A 106 9.87 -19.31 6.98
C LEU A 106 10.47 -20.02 5.76
N GLY A 107 10.46 -19.39 4.58
CA GLY A 107 11.02 -19.98 3.36
C GLY A 107 12.51 -20.27 3.44
N VAL A 108 13.28 -19.29 3.93
CA VAL A 108 14.72 -19.44 4.12
C VAL A 108 15.03 -20.54 5.14
N THR A 109 14.30 -20.59 6.26
CA THR A 109 14.50 -21.60 7.31
C THR A 109 14.16 -23.01 6.79
N LEU A 110 13.05 -23.16 6.06
CA LEU A 110 12.68 -24.44 5.44
C LEU A 110 13.74 -24.91 4.44
N GLY A 111 14.28 -23.99 3.64
CA GLY A 111 15.38 -24.26 2.71
C GLY A 111 16.67 -24.67 3.42
N TYR A 112 17.06 -23.96 4.48
CA TYR A 112 18.25 -24.26 5.27
C TYR A 112 18.16 -25.61 5.99
N CYS A 113 17.01 -25.91 6.60
CA CYS A 113 16.76 -27.18 7.27
C CYS A 113 16.69 -28.37 6.31
N LYS A 114 16.83 -28.14 4.98
CA LYS A 114 16.65 -29.14 3.92
C LYS A 114 15.36 -29.94 4.13
N VAL A 115 14.32 -29.31 4.70
CA VAL A 115 13.00 -29.93 4.84
C VAL A 115 12.58 -30.20 3.41
N THR A 116 12.57 -31.47 3.04
CA THR A 116 12.55 -31.98 1.67
C THR A 116 11.32 -31.50 0.90
N LEU A 117 11.37 -30.25 0.45
CA LEU A 117 10.58 -29.75 -0.64
C LEU A 117 11.23 -30.35 -1.88
N SER A 118 10.50 -31.18 -2.60
CA SER A 118 10.94 -31.54 -3.95
C SER A 118 11.27 -30.25 -4.72
N PRO A 119 12.20 -30.26 -5.68
CA PRO A 119 12.56 -29.06 -6.43
C PRO A 119 11.34 -28.29 -6.96
N SER A 120 10.31 -29.02 -7.42
CA SER A 120 9.01 -28.49 -7.82
C SER A 120 8.24 -27.75 -6.73
N LEU A 121 8.27 -28.22 -5.48
CA LEU A 121 7.63 -27.56 -4.35
C LEU A 121 8.40 -26.31 -3.92
N GLY A 122 9.73 -26.30 -4.03
CA GLY A 122 10.55 -25.11 -3.79
C GLY A 122 10.26 -23.99 -4.80
N GLU A 123 10.11 -24.34 -6.07
CA GLU A 123 9.68 -23.39 -7.12
C GLU A 123 8.27 -22.86 -6.87
N LEU A 124 7.31 -23.75 -6.55
CA LEU A 124 5.95 -23.35 -6.22
C LEU A 124 5.91 -22.40 -5.01
N TYR A 125 6.65 -22.71 -3.95
CA TYR A 125 6.79 -21.83 -2.78
C TYR A 125 7.33 -20.45 -3.18
N THR A 126 8.35 -20.41 -4.04
CA THR A 126 8.95 -19.17 -4.53
C THR A 126 7.91 -18.32 -5.29
N TYR A 127 7.10 -18.93 -6.17
CA TYR A 127 6.03 -18.22 -6.87
C TYR A 127 4.95 -17.70 -5.93
N ILE A 128 4.52 -18.52 -4.96
CA ILE A 128 3.54 -18.11 -3.95
C ILE A 128 4.10 -16.94 -3.13
N TYR A 129 5.36 -17.01 -2.70
CA TYR A 129 6.02 -15.94 -1.97
C TYR A 129 6.02 -14.61 -2.75
N TYR A 130 6.44 -14.62 -4.02
CA TYR A 130 6.44 -13.40 -4.83
C TYR A 130 5.03 -12.87 -5.10
N LEU A 131 4.04 -13.74 -5.28
CA LEU A 131 2.65 -13.35 -5.44
C LEU A 131 2.11 -12.69 -4.16
N THR A 132 2.37 -13.30 -3.00
CA THR A 132 2.02 -12.74 -1.68
C THR A 132 2.71 -11.40 -1.45
N LEU A 133 4.00 -11.28 -1.78
CA LEU A 133 4.75 -10.03 -1.66
C LEU A 133 4.14 -8.92 -2.53
N ALA A 134 3.83 -9.23 -3.80
CA ALA A 134 3.20 -8.29 -4.72
C ALA A 134 1.81 -7.86 -4.22
N PHE A 135 1.02 -8.81 -3.70
CA PHE A 135 -0.29 -8.52 -3.12
C PHE A 135 -0.19 -7.64 -1.87
N SER A 136 0.70 -7.96 -0.93
CA SER A 136 0.96 -7.13 0.25
C SER A 136 1.37 -5.71 -0.13
N ASN A 137 2.25 -5.55 -1.11
CA ASN A 137 2.67 -4.23 -1.60
C ASN A 137 1.50 -3.44 -2.20
N LEU A 138 0.61 -4.11 -2.93
CA LEU A 138 -0.61 -3.50 -3.44
C LEU A 138 -1.53 -3.06 -2.29
N CYS A 139 -1.72 -3.90 -1.26
CA CYS A 139 -2.51 -3.56 -0.08
C CYS A 139 -1.93 -2.36 0.69
N ILE A 140 -0.61 -2.25 0.81
CA ILE A 140 0.06 -1.08 1.39
C ILE A 140 -0.29 0.19 0.60
N GLN A 141 -0.21 0.15 -0.73
CA GLN A 141 -0.58 1.30 -1.55
C GLN A 141 -2.06 1.69 -1.40
N ILE A 142 -2.96 0.69 -1.42
CA ILE A 142 -4.40 0.91 -1.24
C ILE A 142 -4.69 1.54 0.12
N THR A 143 -4.04 1.06 1.19
CA THR A 143 -4.23 1.59 2.54
C THR A 143 -3.73 3.03 2.66
N VAL A 144 -2.54 3.33 2.13
CA VAL A 144 -2.03 4.71 2.05
C VAL A 144 -3.00 5.63 1.29
N ILE A 145 -3.49 5.21 0.12
CA ILE A 145 -4.46 6.00 -0.66
C ILE A 145 -5.77 6.21 0.12
N ARG A 146 -6.30 5.16 0.75
CA ARG A 146 -7.57 5.20 1.47
C ARG A 146 -7.51 6.12 2.69
N TYR A 147 -6.44 6.03 3.45
CA TYR A 147 -6.34 6.74 4.73
C TYR A 147 -5.78 8.16 4.59
N HIS A 148 -4.98 8.45 3.57
CA HIS A 148 -4.44 9.78 3.34
C HIS A 148 -5.51 10.72 2.76
N PRO A 149 -5.87 11.83 3.44
CA PRO A 149 -7.03 12.66 3.07
C PRO A 149 -6.93 13.28 1.66
N ILE A 150 -5.75 13.77 1.28
CA ILE A 150 -5.51 14.36 -0.04
C ILE A 150 -5.55 13.30 -1.15
N LEU A 151 -4.86 12.16 -0.96
CA LEU A 151 -4.82 11.08 -1.94
C LEU A 151 -6.21 10.46 -2.13
N ASN A 152 -6.97 10.23 -1.06
CA ASN A 152 -8.32 9.69 -1.14
C ASN A 152 -9.24 10.62 -1.97
N LYS A 153 -9.20 11.93 -1.72
CA LYS A 153 -9.96 12.92 -2.51
C LYS A 153 -9.58 12.86 -4.00
N ARG A 154 -8.28 12.81 -4.32
CA ARG A 154 -7.80 12.71 -5.70
C ARG A 154 -8.20 11.39 -6.35
N ALA A 155 -8.06 10.27 -5.66
CA ALA A 155 -8.48 8.95 -6.13
C ALA A 155 -9.99 8.94 -6.40
N ALA A 156 -10.82 9.47 -5.51
CA ALA A 156 -12.27 9.58 -5.71
C ALA A 156 -12.63 10.40 -6.97
N LEU A 157 -11.91 11.50 -7.23
CA LEU A 157 -12.08 12.30 -8.45
C LEU A 157 -11.68 11.51 -9.70
N LEU A 158 -10.57 10.76 -9.66
CA LEU A 158 -10.14 9.90 -10.76
C LEU A 158 -11.17 8.80 -11.03
N PHE A 159 -11.66 8.11 -10.00
CA PHE A 159 -12.72 7.10 -10.15
C PHE A 159 -14.01 7.69 -10.71
N LYS A 160 -14.39 8.90 -10.28
CA LYS A 160 -15.54 9.61 -10.84
C LYS A 160 -15.34 9.96 -12.32
N SER A 161 -14.13 10.42 -12.68
CA SER A 161 -13.77 10.72 -14.07
C SER A 161 -13.81 9.48 -14.95
N LEU A 162 -13.23 8.36 -14.50
CA LEU A 162 -13.24 7.08 -15.19
C LEU A 162 -14.67 6.56 -15.38
N LYS A 163 -15.52 6.63 -14.34
CA LYS A 163 -16.94 6.25 -14.43
C LYS A 163 -17.68 7.13 -15.43
N CYS A 164 -17.44 8.44 -15.43
CA CYS A 164 -18.04 9.38 -16.36
C CYS A 164 -17.61 9.11 -17.81
N HIS A 165 -16.32 8.85 -18.05
CA HIS A 165 -15.80 8.49 -19.37
C HIS A 165 -16.38 7.16 -19.86
N TYR A 166 -16.46 6.15 -18.99
CA TYR A 166 -17.07 4.86 -19.32
C TYR A 166 -18.56 5.02 -19.68
N CYS A 167 -19.33 5.76 -18.87
CA CYS A 167 -20.74 6.05 -19.15
C CYS A 167 -20.93 6.89 -20.43
N LYS A 168 -20.08 7.89 -20.68
CA LYS A 168 -20.12 8.69 -21.91
C LYS A 168 -19.76 7.87 -23.15
N ARG A 169 -18.78 6.95 -23.06
CA ARG A 169 -18.39 6.06 -24.16
C ARG A 169 -19.50 5.06 -24.48
N LEU A 170 -20.14 4.47 -23.47
CA LEU A 170 -21.30 3.59 -23.67
C LEU A 170 -22.49 4.33 -24.29
N ARG A 171 -22.76 5.57 -23.85
CA ARG A 171 -23.85 6.38 -24.40
C ARG A 171 -23.58 6.89 -25.82
N SER A 172 -22.34 7.23 -26.13
CA SER A 172 -21.91 7.60 -27.49
C SER A 172 -22.07 6.43 -28.46
N ASN A 173 -21.73 5.21 -28.06
CA ASN A 173 -21.96 4.02 -28.89
C ASN A 173 -23.46 3.72 -29.11
N SER A 174 -24.32 3.97 -28.12
CA SER A 174 -25.78 3.85 -28.30
C SER A 174 -26.41 5.01 -29.08
N GLN A 175 -25.75 6.17 -29.15
CA GLN A 175 -26.22 7.31 -29.95
C GLN A 175 -25.71 7.27 -31.38
N ILE A 176 -24.56 6.66 -31.69
CA ILE A 176 -24.12 6.49 -33.09
C ILE A 176 -25.09 5.59 -33.88
N SER A 177 -25.72 4.60 -33.25
CA SER A 177 -26.78 3.79 -33.89
C SER A 177 -28.11 4.53 -34.07
N ILE A 178 -28.35 5.62 -33.33
CA ILE A 178 -29.55 6.47 -33.46
C ILE A 178 -29.28 7.67 -34.40
N LEU A 179 -28.08 8.26 -34.36
CA LEU A 179 -27.65 9.36 -35.24
C LEU A 179 -27.41 8.92 -36.69
N GLN A 180 -27.09 7.65 -36.98
CA GLN A 180 -27.16 7.16 -38.36
C GLN A 180 -28.61 7.11 -38.89
N LYS A 181 -29.61 7.09 -38.00
CA LYS A 181 -31.03 7.16 -38.36
C LYS A 181 -31.54 8.61 -38.43
N GLU A 182 -30.88 9.56 -37.77
CA GLU A 182 -31.33 10.95 -37.61
C GLU A 182 -30.46 12.01 -38.33
N THR A 183 -29.31 11.63 -38.90
CA THR A 183 -28.52 12.49 -39.84
C THR A 183 -29.18 12.61 -41.22
N ARG A 184 -30.49 12.34 -41.32
CA ARG A 184 -31.34 12.79 -42.43
C ARG A 184 -32.26 13.96 -42.06
N THR A 185 -32.33 14.39 -40.79
CA THR A 185 -33.40 15.32 -40.37
C THR A 185 -32.97 16.59 -39.64
N HIS A 186 -31.80 16.71 -39.03
CA HIS A 186 -31.51 17.91 -38.21
C HIS A 186 -30.10 18.51 -38.42
N SER A 187 -29.85 19.01 -39.63
CA SER A 187 -28.83 20.04 -39.91
C SER A 187 -29.42 21.44 -39.68
N ALA A 188 -29.89 21.71 -38.47
CA ALA A 188 -30.23 23.06 -38.04
C ALA A 188 -30.36 23.03 -36.52
N ILE A 189 -29.91 24.09 -35.86
CA ILE A 189 -30.23 24.47 -34.47
C ILE A 189 -29.13 24.15 -33.45
N THR A 190 -28.32 25.19 -33.23
CA THR A 190 -27.80 25.70 -31.95
C THR A 190 -26.44 25.26 -31.40
N THR A 191 -25.47 26.11 -31.76
CA THR A 191 -24.45 26.77 -30.93
C THR A 191 -24.85 27.18 -29.50
N THR A 192 -23.78 27.39 -28.70
CA THR A 192 -23.59 28.28 -27.53
C THR A 192 -24.22 27.91 -26.19
N VAL A 193 -23.37 27.60 -25.17
CA VAL A 193 -23.15 28.44 -23.97
C VAL A 193 -21.77 28.08 -23.37
N THR A 194 -20.85 29.05 -23.44
CA THR A 194 -19.50 29.06 -22.86
C THR A 194 -19.57 29.45 -21.38
N GLY A 195 -19.14 28.54 -20.49
CA GLY A 195 -18.97 28.80 -19.06
C GLY A 195 -17.57 29.34 -18.77
N ASN A 196 -17.39 30.66 -18.92
CA ASN A 196 -16.16 31.36 -18.58
C ASN A 196 -16.49 32.53 -17.63
N LYS A 197 -16.55 32.25 -16.33
CA LYS A 197 -16.40 33.24 -15.23
C LYS A 197 -16.71 32.57 -13.90
N ILE A 198 -15.69 32.08 -13.18
CA ILE A 198 -15.50 32.29 -11.73
C ILE A 198 -14.00 32.08 -11.44
N MET A 199 -13.18 33.05 -11.83
CA MET A 199 -11.84 33.26 -11.25
C MET A 199 -11.79 34.72 -10.84
N HIS A 200 -12.29 35.01 -9.65
CA HIS A 200 -11.93 36.22 -8.93
C HIS A 200 -11.29 35.80 -7.61
N GLU A 201 -10.23 36.53 -7.24
CA GLU A 201 -9.50 36.41 -5.98
C GLU A 201 -10.49 36.46 -4.82
N VAL A 202 -10.77 35.29 -4.25
CA VAL A 202 -11.49 35.16 -3.00
C VAL A 202 -10.55 35.63 -1.92
N THR A 203 -10.93 36.70 -1.23
CA THR A 203 -10.15 37.24 -0.11
C THR A 203 -10.08 36.21 1.03
N ALA A 204 -9.03 36.26 1.86
CA ALA A 204 -8.85 35.31 2.96
C ALA A 204 -10.07 35.27 3.91
N GLU A 205 -10.75 36.40 4.06
CA GLU A 205 -11.96 36.56 4.86
C GLU A 205 -13.16 35.82 4.26
N GLU A 206 -13.35 35.89 2.94
CA GLU A 206 -14.38 35.14 2.23
C GLU A 206 -14.11 33.62 2.31
N HIS A 207 -12.83 33.22 2.26
CA HIS A 207 -12.47 31.80 2.44
C HIS A 207 -12.82 31.31 3.85
N LEU A 208 -12.60 32.12 4.90
CA LEU A 208 -13.00 31.81 6.27
C LEU A 208 -14.52 31.72 6.43
N GLN A 209 -15.28 32.62 5.80
CA GLN A 209 -16.75 32.56 5.81
C GLN A 209 -17.29 31.31 5.10
N ILE A 210 -16.68 30.91 3.98
CA ILE A 210 -17.04 29.67 3.28
C ILE A 210 -16.74 28.45 4.16
N MET A 211 -15.59 28.42 4.84
CA MET A 211 -15.27 27.32 5.77
C MET A 211 -16.25 27.25 6.95
N LYS A 212 -16.58 28.38 7.57
CA LYS A 212 -17.56 28.44 8.67
C LYS A 212 -18.94 27.93 8.22
N LYS A 213 -19.44 28.40 7.08
CA LYS A 213 -20.72 27.96 6.52
C LYS A 213 -20.73 26.46 6.18
N THR A 214 -19.60 25.91 5.77
CA THR A 214 -19.47 24.48 5.48
C THR A 214 -19.45 23.65 6.77
N TRP A 215 -18.86 24.19 7.84
CA TRP A 215 -18.82 23.58 9.16
C TRP A 215 -20.23 23.52 9.79
N ASP A 216 -20.95 24.63 9.81
CA ASP A 216 -22.31 24.72 10.37
C ASP A 216 -23.26 23.72 9.68
N ARG A 217 -23.13 23.58 8.36
CA ARG A 217 -23.92 22.61 7.57
C ARG A 217 -23.57 21.15 7.89
N TYR A 218 -22.32 20.88 8.26
CA TYR A 218 -21.89 19.54 8.64
C TYR A 218 -22.44 19.15 10.01
N GLU A 219 -22.51 20.10 10.95
CA GLU A 219 -23.17 19.90 12.25
C GLU A 219 -24.68 19.65 12.10
N GLU A 220 -25.34 20.39 11.20
CA GLU A 220 -26.75 20.20 10.87
C GLU A 220 -27.03 18.79 10.29
N ILE A 221 -26.19 18.32 9.35
CA ILE A 221 -26.31 16.98 8.75
C ILE A 221 -26.08 15.86 9.78
N LYS A 222 -25.22 16.09 10.77
CA LYS A 222 -24.94 15.09 11.82
C LYS A 222 -25.95 15.08 12.95
N GLY A 223 -26.93 15.99 12.95
CA GLY A 223 -27.91 16.11 14.05
C GLY A 223 -27.27 16.47 15.39
N ILE A 224 -26.03 17.00 15.37
CA ILE A 224 -25.36 17.50 16.57
C ILE A 224 -25.78 18.96 16.71
N LYS A 225 -26.99 19.17 17.23
CA LYS A 225 -27.32 20.48 17.82
C LYS A 225 -26.75 20.47 19.24
N ILE A 226 -25.76 21.33 19.48
CA ILE A 226 -25.42 21.78 20.84
C ILE A 226 -26.47 22.81 21.25
#